data_AF-A0A0V1N7E1-F1
#
_entry.id   AF-A0A0V1N7E1-F1
#
_cell.length_a   1.000
_cell.length_b   1.000
_cell.length_c   1.000
_cell.angle_alpha   90.00
_cell.angle_beta   90.00
_cell.angle_gamma   90.00
#
_symmetry.space_group_name_H-M   'P 1'
#
loop_
_entity.id
_entity.type
_entity.pdbx_description
1 polymer ?
#
loop_
_entity_poly.entity_id
_entity_poly.type
_entity_poly.pdbx_seq_one_letter_code
_entity_poly.pdbx_strand_id
1 'polypeptide(L)'
;MQNSEPGPRSRETSYAEFAPPMWLEYASFDSNAHEQDKVASDLKNEERLCVICIETFTKEQDIWSCKVCSCVLHFSCVEKWSTVSKDSYGRWRCPGCRNSYSHIPTKKCFCGKRTEMKNETDEDFFSCGLKCGKPLLPKKVSTYWICPHVCRRVCHPGPCGKCMSFAAAPCYCGQIVKMGNCSELDNDRSVCKYI
;
A
#
# COMPACT_ATOMS: atom_id res chain seq x y z
N MET A 1 62.03 2.48 -38.17
CA MET A 1 62.01 2.25 -36.71
C MET A 1 61.36 3.49 -36.11
N GLN A 2 60.18 3.52 -35.49
CA GLN A 2 59.32 2.51 -34.87
C GLN A 2 57.85 2.92 -35.07
N ASN A 3 56.96 1.93 -35.04
CA ASN A 3 55.51 2.07 -34.96
C ASN A 3 55.09 2.64 -33.58
N SER A 4 54.01 3.41 -33.53
CA SER A 4 53.22 3.61 -32.31
C SER A 4 51.75 3.86 -32.66
N GLU A 5 50.90 3.06 -32.02
CA GLU A 5 49.49 2.76 -32.29
C GLU A 5 48.53 3.94 -32.01
N PRO A 6 47.35 4.01 -32.66
CA PRO A 6 46.29 4.94 -32.26
C PRO A 6 45.58 4.44 -30.99
N GLY A 7 45.56 5.28 -29.96
CA GLY A 7 44.90 5.02 -28.67
C GLY A 7 43.37 4.83 -28.77
N PRO A 8 42.74 4.25 -27.74
CA PRO A 8 41.34 3.85 -27.79
C PRO A 8 40.41 5.07 -27.76
N ARG A 9 39.48 5.10 -28.72
CA ARG A 9 38.37 6.06 -28.80
C ARG A 9 37.58 6.07 -27.49
N SER A 10 37.46 7.25 -26.88
CA SER A 10 36.46 7.55 -25.86
C SER A 10 35.06 7.28 -26.40
N ARG A 11 34.37 6.26 -25.88
CA ARG A 11 32.93 6.11 -26.08
C ARG A 11 32.24 7.07 -25.13
N GLU A 12 31.77 8.20 -25.66
CA GLU A 12 30.71 8.98 -25.04
C GLU A 12 29.43 8.14 -25.07
N THR A 13 29.11 7.43 -23.99
CA THR A 13 27.78 6.80 -23.86
C THR A 13 26.82 7.84 -23.29
N SER A 14 26.07 8.45 -24.21
CA SER A 14 24.91 9.30 -23.90
C SER A 14 23.93 8.56 -22.99
N TYR A 15 23.29 9.30 -22.08
CA TYR A 15 22.28 8.88 -21.08
C TYR A 15 21.00 8.20 -21.64
N ALA A 16 21.03 7.64 -22.84
CA ALA A 16 19.89 7.07 -23.56
C ALA A 16 19.78 5.52 -23.50
N GLU A 17 20.73 4.80 -22.90
CA GLU A 17 20.74 3.32 -22.91
C GLU A 17 19.96 2.64 -21.78
N PHE A 18 19.28 3.39 -20.90
CA PHE A 18 18.43 2.83 -19.84
C PHE A 18 16.92 2.94 -20.11
N ALA A 19 16.53 3.13 -21.37
CA ALA A 19 15.11 2.97 -21.74
C ALA A 19 14.79 1.46 -21.77
N PRO A 20 13.85 0.96 -20.95
CA PRO A 20 13.44 -0.44 -21.03
C PRO A 20 12.87 -0.72 -22.43
N PRO A 21 13.15 -1.90 -23.01
CA PRO A 21 12.72 -2.21 -24.37
C PRO A 21 11.18 -2.25 -24.50
N MET A 22 10.67 -1.81 -25.66
CA MET A 22 9.22 -1.58 -25.92
C MET A 22 8.28 -2.78 -25.71
N TRP A 23 8.78 -3.99 -25.46
CA TRP A 23 7.93 -5.14 -25.12
C TRP A 23 7.49 -5.15 -23.65
N LEU A 24 7.99 -4.24 -22.81
CA LEU A 24 7.53 -4.05 -21.42
C LEU A 24 6.23 -3.23 -21.29
N GLU A 25 5.72 -2.61 -22.37
CA GLU A 25 4.45 -1.88 -22.32
C GLU A 25 3.22 -2.80 -22.39
N TYR A 26 3.39 -4.09 -22.71
CA TYR A 26 2.28 -5.02 -22.95
C TYR A 26 2.35 -6.35 -22.18
N ALA A 27 3.07 -6.41 -21.07
CA ALA A 27 2.95 -7.52 -20.12
C ALA A 27 1.82 -7.28 -19.10
N SER A 28 0.63 -6.93 -19.59
CA SER A 28 -0.62 -7.17 -18.87
C SER A 28 -0.98 -8.65 -19.00
N PHE A 29 -0.18 -9.52 -18.38
CA PHE A 29 -0.55 -10.91 -18.20
C PHE A 29 -1.42 -10.98 -16.95
N ASP A 30 -2.73 -11.07 -17.16
CA ASP A 30 -3.71 -11.38 -16.12
C ASP A 30 -3.46 -12.80 -15.61
N SER A 31 -2.53 -12.94 -14.67
CA SER A 31 -2.47 -14.12 -13.80
C SER A 31 -3.34 -13.84 -12.58
N ASN A 32 -4.66 -13.96 -12.79
CA ASN A 32 -5.62 -14.22 -11.73
C ASN A 32 -5.43 -15.68 -11.28
N ALA A 33 -4.55 -15.90 -10.30
CA ALA A 33 -4.55 -17.13 -9.52
C ALA A 33 -3.93 -16.82 -8.16
N HIS A 34 -4.79 -16.60 -7.17
CA HIS A 34 -4.41 -16.98 -5.81
C HIS A 34 -5.62 -17.67 -5.20
N GLU A 35 -5.60 -18.98 -5.37
CA GLU A 35 -6.39 -19.93 -4.60
C GLU A 35 -6.33 -19.55 -3.12
N GLN A 36 -7.50 -19.59 -2.51
CA GLN A 36 -7.66 -19.37 -1.10
C GLN A 36 -7.06 -20.58 -0.38
N ASP A 37 -5.86 -20.41 0.19
CA ASP A 37 -5.39 -21.31 1.23
C ASP A 37 -6.31 -21.15 2.45
N LYS A 38 -7.33 -22.00 2.42
CA LYS A 38 -8.42 -22.16 3.35
C LYS A 38 -7.96 -22.94 4.59
N VAL A 39 -6.85 -22.55 5.22
CA VAL A 39 -6.38 -23.15 6.50
C VAL A 39 -5.54 -22.15 7.33
N ALA A 40 -6.03 -20.92 7.49
CA ALA A 40 -5.61 -19.98 8.54
C ALA A 40 -6.66 -18.89 8.81
N SER A 41 -7.90 -19.10 8.38
CA SER A 41 -9.00 -18.13 8.46
C SER A 41 -9.64 -18.04 9.85
N ASP A 42 -9.32 -18.96 10.75
CA ASP A 42 -10.16 -19.21 11.93
C ASP A 42 -9.60 -18.57 13.23
N LEU A 43 -8.49 -17.81 13.15
CA LEU A 43 -7.87 -17.15 14.32
C LEU A 43 -7.49 -15.67 14.11
N LYS A 44 -7.93 -15.01 13.03
CA LYS A 44 -7.68 -13.57 12.80
C LYS A 44 -8.93 -12.75 12.52
N ASN A 45 -10.03 -13.10 13.18
CA ASN A 45 -11.06 -12.11 13.50
C ASN A 45 -10.77 -11.56 14.91
N GLU A 46 -9.50 -11.21 15.19
CA GLU A 46 -9.13 -10.45 16.38
C GLU A 46 -10.05 -9.24 16.44
N GLU A 47 -10.76 -9.15 17.55
CA GLU A 47 -11.94 -8.34 17.77
C GLU A 47 -11.75 -6.95 17.19
N ARG A 48 -12.57 -6.59 16.19
CA ARG A 48 -12.56 -5.26 15.59
C ARG A 48 -13.17 -4.31 16.62
N LEU A 49 -12.36 -3.89 17.58
CA LEU A 49 -12.76 -2.98 18.63
C LEU A 49 -12.39 -1.55 18.24
N CYS A 50 -13.28 -0.63 18.54
CA CYS A 50 -12.96 0.79 18.50
C CYS A 50 -12.01 1.09 19.67
N VAL A 51 -10.77 1.51 19.41
CA VAL A 51 -9.78 1.77 20.48
C VAL A 51 -10.13 2.96 21.41
N ILE A 52 -11.24 3.66 21.17
CA ILE A 52 -11.74 4.73 22.04
C ILE A 52 -12.70 4.17 23.11
N CYS A 53 -13.68 3.35 22.72
CA CYS A 53 -14.68 2.80 23.64
C CYS A 53 -14.49 1.30 23.96
N ILE A 54 -13.62 0.62 23.22
CA ILE A 54 -13.31 -0.81 23.37
C ILE A 54 -14.55 -1.69 23.07
N GLU A 55 -15.48 -1.18 22.26
CA GLU A 55 -16.67 -1.92 21.80
C GLU A 55 -16.52 -2.39 20.35
N THR A 56 -17.30 -3.43 19.99
CA THR A 56 -17.41 -3.94 18.62
C THR A 56 -18.30 -3.04 17.74
N PHE A 57 -18.26 -3.27 16.42
CA PHE A 57 -19.05 -2.52 15.45
C PHE A 57 -20.35 -3.25 15.10
N THR A 58 -21.48 -2.53 15.11
CA THR A 58 -22.78 -3.04 14.65
C THR A 58 -23.20 -2.38 13.33
N LYS A 59 -24.11 -3.02 12.58
CA LYS A 59 -24.56 -2.58 11.24
C LYS A 59 -25.11 -1.14 11.21
N GLU A 60 -25.67 -0.68 12.31
CA GLU A 60 -26.36 0.62 12.44
C GLU A 60 -25.40 1.80 12.67
N GLN A 61 -24.15 1.51 13.04
CA GLN A 61 -23.18 2.53 13.41
C GLN A 61 -22.38 2.99 12.19
N ASP A 62 -22.02 4.26 12.15
CA ASP A 62 -21.05 4.75 11.18
C ASP A 62 -19.61 4.53 11.67
N ILE A 63 -18.68 4.36 10.73
CA ILE A 63 -17.27 4.26 11.03
C ILE A 63 -16.46 5.42 10.45
N TRP A 64 -15.26 5.58 11.00
CA TRP A 64 -14.17 6.34 10.40
C TRP A 64 -12.93 5.47 10.30
N SER A 65 -12.20 5.60 9.19
CA SER A 65 -10.93 4.90 8.98
C SER A 65 -9.76 5.86 8.79
N CYS A 66 -8.66 5.58 9.49
CA CYS A 66 -7.44 6.38 9.37
C CYS A 66 -6.76 6.15 8.00
N LYS A 67 -6.44 7.22 7.28
CA LYS A 67 -5.72 7.12 5.99
C LYS A 67 -4.27 6.60 6.13
N VAL A 68 -3.67 6.68 7.31
CA VAL A 68 -2.27 6.32 7.56
C VAL A 68 -2.15 4.89 8.09
N CYS A 69 -2.77 4.60 9.24
CA CYS A 69 -2.68 3.27 9.85
C CYS A 69 -3.88 2.35 9.54
N SER A 70 -4.91 2.84 8.85
CA SER A 70 -6.13 2.07 8.56
C SER A 70 -6.87 1.52 9.79
N CYS A 71 -6.63 2.04 11.00
CA CYS A 71 -7.46 1.73 12.15
C CYS A 71 -8.92 2.18 11.90
N VAL A 72 -9.87 1.43 12.45
CA VAL A 72 -11.31 1.71 12.36
C VAL A 72 -11.80 2.15 13.72
N LEU A 73 -12.59 3.22 13.75
CA LEU A 73 -13.21 3.80 14.95
C LEU A 73 -14.68 4.06 14.67
N HIS A 74 -15.53 4.04 15.70
CA HIS A 74 -16.89 4.54 15.54
C HIS A 74 -16.82 6.03 15.17
N PHE A 75 -17.69 6.45 14.26
CA PHE A 75 -17.76 7.84 13.85
C PHE A 75 -18.04 8.76 15.05
N SER A 76 -19.01 8.39 15.89
CA SER A 76 -19.36 9.13 17.11
C SER A 76 -18.19 9.25 18.10
N CYS A 77 -17.37 8.20 18.22
CA CYS A 77 -16.20 8.21 19.07
C CYS A 77 -15.12 9.15 18.53
N VAL A 78 -14.78 9.04 17.24
CA VAL A 78 -13.73 9.89 16.66
C VAL A 78 -14.17 11.35 16.56
N GLU A 79 -15.45 11.62 16.37
CA GLU A 79 -16.02 12.96 16.34
C GLU A 79 -15.78 13.65 17.69
N LYS A 80 -16.17 13.02 18.80
CA LYS A 80 -15.89 13.50 20.16
C LYS A 80 -14.39 13.58 20.44
N TRP A 81 -13.61 12.60 20.00
CA TRP A 81 -12.15 12.60 20.20
C TRP A 81 -11.48 13.79 19.49
N SER A 82 -11.93 14.13 18.29
CA SER A 82 -11.36 15.20 17.49
C SER A 82 -11.52 16.59 18.10
N THR A 83 -12.47 16.77 19.02
CA THR A 83 -12.67 18.04 19.73
C THR A 83 -11.73 18.16 20.93
N VAL A 84 -11.46 17.06 21.65
CA VAL A 84 -10.60 17.05 22.85
C VAL A 84 -9.12 16.89 22.54
N SER A 85 -8.76 16.29 21.40
CA SER A 85 -7.37 15.97 21.04
C SER A 85 -6.65 17.05 20.21
N LYS A 86 -7.15 18.29 20.21
CA LYS A 86 -6.60 19.38 19.40
C LYS A 86 -5.28 19.92 19.96
N ASP A 87 -4.31 20.14 19.09
CA ASP A 87 -3.08 20.87 19.39
C ASP A 87 -3.29 22.40 19.29
N SER A 88 -2.22 23.17 19.57
CA SER A 88 -2.23 24.65 19.47
C SER A 88 -2.59 25.18 18.08
N TYR A 89 -2.52 24.34 17.04
CA TYR A 89 -2.86 24.67 15.66
C TYR A 89 -4.25 24.16 15.26
N GLY A 90 -5.03 23.65 16.22
CA GLY A 90 -6.37 23.11 15.99
C GLY A 90 -6.39 21.73 15.31
N ARG A 91 -5.24 21.06 15.19
CA ARG A 91 -5.15 19.72 14.57
C ARG A 91 -5.36 18.65 15.63
N TRP A 92 -6.14 17.62 15.31
CA TRP A 92 -6.36 16.48 16.21
C TRP A 92 -5.51 15.27 15.80
N ARG A 93 -5.25 14.36 16.73
CA ARG A 93 -4.42 13.18 16.49
C ARG A 93 -5.23 11.88 16.48
N CYS A 94 -4.93 11.01 15.52
CA CYS A 94 -5.51 9.67 15.45
C CYS A 94 -5.15 8.85 16.71
N PRO A 95 -6.12 8.25 17.42
CA PRO A 95 -5.86 7.38 18.57
C PRO A 95 -4.91 6.20 18.25
N GLY A 96 -5.02 5.64 17.04
CA GLY A 96 -4.24 4.46 16.66
C GLY A 96 -2.78 4.72 16.27
N CYS A 97 -2.47 5.85 15.62
CA CYS A 97 -1.10 6.12 15.12
C CYS A 97 -0.57 7.53 15.38
N ARG A 98 -1.33 8.37 16.09
CA ARG A 98 -1.01 9.78 16.39
C ARG A 98 -0.82 10.69 15.17
N ASN A 99 -1.12 10.22 13.95
CA ASN A 99 -1.12 11.05 12.76
C ASN A 99 -2.05 12.26 12.95
N SER A 100 -1.57 13.45 12.59
CA SER A 100 -2.31 14.70 12.77
C SER A 100 -3.27 14.97 11.61
N TYR A 101 -4.45 15.49 11.93
CA TYR A 101 -5.51 15.84 10.99
C TYR A 101 -5.99 17.27 11.25
N SER A 102 -6.06 18.09 10.20
CA SER A 102 -6.53 19.48 10.26
C SER A 102 -8.05 19.61 10.13
N HIS A 103 -8.71 18.62 9.52
CA HIS A 103 -10.15 18.65 9.25
C HIS A 103 -10.90 17.75 10.22
N ILE A 104 -12.14 18.14 10.55
CA ILE A 104 -13.06 17.35 11.36
C ILE A 104 -13.27 15.97 10.69
N PRO A 105 -13.34 14.87 11.47
CA PRO A 105 -13.65 13.55 10.93
C PRO A 105 -14.97 13.56 10.14
N THR A 106 -15.01 12.78 9.07
CA THR A 106 -16.23 12.50 8.31
C THR A 106 -16.46 11.00 8.22
N LYS A 107 -17.71 10.55 8.13
CA LYS A 107 -18.06 9.13 7.95
C LYS A 107 -17.32 8.55 6.74
N LYS A 108 -16.72 7.37 6.86
CA LYS A 108 -15.88 6.80 5.78
C LYS A 108 -16.00 5.30 5.65
N CYS A 109 -15.88 4.77 4.43
CA CYS A 109 -15.64 3.34 4.19
C CYS A 109 -14.33 2.85 4.85
N PHE A 110 -14.13 1.53 4.91
CA PHE A 110 -12.82 0.94 5.27
C PHE A 110 -11.65 1.48 4.43
N CYS A 111 -11.93 1.81 3.17
CA CYS A 111 -10.99 2.38 2.23
C CYS A 111 -10.62 3.86 2.50
N GLY A 112 -11.41 4.58 3.31
CA GLY A 112 -11.24 6.01 3.59
C GLY A 112 -11.62 6.96 2.43
N LYS A 113 -12.20 6.44 1.34
CA LYS A 113 -12.49 7.19 0.10
C LYS A 113 -13.89 7.81 0.03
N ARG A 114 -14.92 7.09 0.47
CA ARG A 114 -16.32 7.52 0.34
C ARG A 114 -16.99 7.66 1.69
N THR A 115 -17.90 8.62 1.77
CA THR A 115 -18.80 8.93 2.89
C THR A 115 -20.16 8.25 2.75
N GLU A 116 -20.53 7.86 1.53
CA GLU A 116 -21.78 7.17 1.22
C GLU A 116 -21.51 5.67 1.06
N MET A 117 -22.05 4.87 1.98
CA MET A 117 -22.04 3.41 1.94
C MET A 117 -23.24 2.97 1.09
N LYS A 118 -23.00 2.19 0.03
CA LYS A 118 -24.08 1.53 -0.72
C LYS A 118 -24.38 0.20 -0.02
N ASN A 119 -25.44 0.18 0.77
CA ASN A 119 -25.94 -1.02 1.46
C ASN A 119 -26.68 -1.94 0.48
N GLU A 120 -26.04 -2.38 -0.60
CA GLU A 120 -26.68 -3.23 -1.61
C GLU A 120 -26.56 -4.72 -1.26
N THR A 121 -25.59 -5.12 -0.41
CA THR A 121 -25.44 -6.49 0.08
C THR A 121 -25.19 -6.51 1.59
N ASP A 122 -25.97 -7.32 2.31
CA ASP A 122 -26.07 -7.41 3.78
C ASP A 122 -24.81 -7.97 4.49
N GLU A 123 -23.67 -8.02 3.82
CA GLU A 123 -22.43 -8.61 4.35
C GLU A 123 -21.33 -7.59 4.67
N ASP A 124 -21.35 -6.39 4.05
CA ASP A 124 -20.27 -5.40 4.21
C ASP A 124 -20.78 -3.94 4.38
N PHE A 125 -21.48 -3.67 5.48
CA PHE A 125 -22.12 -2.36 5.80
C PHE A 125 -21.20 -1.13 5.79
N PHE A 126 -19.88 -1.33 5.87
CA PHE A 126 -18.91 -0.23 5.82
C PHE A 126 -18.04 -0.24 4.57
N SER A 127 -18.35 -1.12 3.63
CA SER A 127 -17.76 -1.11 2.30
C SER A 127 -18.47 -0.11 1.41
N CYS A 128 -17.72 0.55 0.52
CA CYS A 128 -18.31 1.37 -0.52
C CYS A 128 -18.59 0.59 -1.83
N GLY A 129 -18.37 -0.73 -1.85
CA GLY A 129 -18.56 -1.59 -3.02
C GLY A 129 -17.55 -1.40 -4.16
N LEU A 130 -16.67 -0.39 -4.08
CA LEU A 130 -15.64 -0.13 -5.11
C LEU A 130 -14.30 -0.78 -4.80
N LYS A 131 -13.43 -0.88 -5.80
CA LYS A 131 -12.03 -1.30 -5.63
C LYS A 131 -11.32 -0.42 -4.58
N CYS A 132 -10.70 -1.06 -3.59
CA CYS A 132 -10.03 -0.44 -2.45
C CYS A 132 -8.99 0.59 -2.90
N GLY A 133 -8.10 0.22 -3.81
CA GLY A 133 -7.09 1.08 -4.43
C GLY A 133 -6.08 1.71 -3.46
N LYS A 134 -5.95 1.19 -2.23
CA LYS A 134 -4.82 1.52 -1.34
C LYS A 134 -3.54 0.85 -1.85
N PRO A 135 -2.35 1.43 -1.64
CA PRO A 135 -1.08 0.77 -1.94
C PRO A 135 -0.96 -0.58 -1.20
N LEU A 136 -0.46 -1.61 -1.88
CA LEU A 136 -0.33 -2.96 -1.31
C LEU A 136 0.93 -3.13 -0.45
N LEU A 137 2.02 -2.44 -0.77
CA LEU A 137 3.21 -2.46 0.08
C LEU A 137 3.21 -1.27 1.06
N PRO A 138 3.74 -1.43 2.29
CA PRO A 138 4.07 -0.30 3.14
C PRO A 138 4.95 0.68 2.35
N LYS A 139 4.81 1.99 2.57
CA LYS A 139 5.60 3.01 1.86
C LYS A 139 7.13 2.94 2.10
N LYS A 140 7.61 2.03 2.96
CA LYS A 140 8.99 2.00 3.48
C LYS A 140 9.59 0.60 3.50
N VAL A 141 9.23 -0.27 2.55
CA VAL A 141 9.77 -1.63 2.55
C VAL A 141 11.18 -1.67 1.92
N SER A 142 11.42 -0.83 0.92
CA SER A 142 12.75 -0.45 0.44
C SER A 142 12.81 1.06 0.19
N THR A 143 13.95 1.71 0.48
CA THR A 143 14.20 3.11 0.06
C THR A 143 14.44 3.23 -1.44
N TYR A 144 14.66 2.10 -2.10
CA TYR A 144 15.20 2.06 -3.47
C TYR A 144 14.14 1.67 -4.51
N TRP A 145 13.07 0.99 -4.09
CA TRP A 145 11.98 0.63 -4.98
C TRP A 145 10.63 0.73 -4.28
N ILE A 146 9.68 1.35 -4.98
CA ILE A 146 8.30 1.51 -4.54
C ILE A 146 7.42 0.69 -5.47
N CYS A 147 6.69 -0.27 -4.91
CA CYS A 147 5.72 -1.05 -5.67
C CYS A 147 4.61 -0.12 -6.23
N PRO A 148 4.39 -0.09 -7.55
CA PRO A 148 3.37 0.76 -8.17
C PRO A 148 1.96 0.18 -8.02
N HIS A 149 1.81 -1.04 -7.50
CA HIS A 149 0.54 -1.74 -7.45
C HIS A 149 -0.36 -1.30 -6.30
N VAL A 150 -1.65 -1.22 -6.62
CA VAL A 150 -2.72 -0.90 -5.69
C VAL A 150 -3.63 -2.10 -5.47
N CYS A 151 -4.29 -2.13 -4.32
CA CYS A 151 -5.24 -3.17 -3.95
C CYS A 151 -6.44 -3.15 -4.91
N ARG A 152 -6.62 -4.24 -5.66
CA ARG A 152 -7.74 -4.42 -6.60
C ARG A 152 -8.98 -5.07 -5.97
N ARG A 153 -8.89 -5.53 -4.72
CA ARG A 153 -10.03 -6.08 -3.97
C ARG A 153 -11.09 -5.01 -3.78
N VAL A 154 -12.36 -5.42 -3.66
CA VAL A 154 -13.44 -4.54 -3.20
C VAL A 154 -13.06 -3.95 -1.84
N CYS A 155 -13.56 -2.77 -1.50
CA CYS A 155 -13.35 -2.12 -0.21
C CYS A 155 -13.59 -3.14 0.90
N HIS A 156 -12.54 -3.43 1.65
CA HIS A 156 -12.51 -4.54 2.58
C HIS A 156 -12.03 -4.04 3.95
N PRO A 157 -12.41 -4.72 5.03
CA PRO A 157 -11.83 -4.48 6.34
C PRO A 157 -10.35 -4.88 6.39
N GLY A 158 -9.60 -4.26 7.29
CA GLY A 158 -8.20 -4.63 7.56
C GLY A 158 -7.17 -4.20 6.50
N PRO A 159 -5.90 -4.58 6.68
CA PRO A 159 -4.81 -4.21 5.78
C PRO A 159 -4.94 -4.88 4.41
N CYS A 160 -4.34 -4.27 3.39
CA CYS A 160 -4.41 -4.78 2.01
C CYS A 160 -3.54 -6.02 1.75
N GLY A 161 -2.63 -6.38 2.66
CA GLY A 161 -1.68 -7.48 2.49
C GLY A 161 -0.55 -7.13 1.54
N LYS A 162 0.48 -7.99 1.45
CA LYS A 162 1.63 -7.78 0.55
C LYS A 162 1.19 -7.82 -0.92
N CYS A 163 1.96 -7.19 -1.79
CA CYS A 163 1.73 -7.28 -3.23
C CYS A 163 2.35 -8.58 -3.79
N MET A 164 1.56 -9.37 -4.50
CA MET A 164 2.01 -10.58 -5.21
C MET A 164 2.07 -10.38 -6.73
N SER A 165 1.92 -9.14 -7.21
CA SER A 165 2.05 -8.84 -8.63
C SER A 165 3.52 -8.93 -9.04
N PHE A 166 3.75 -9.36 -10.27
CA PHE A 166 5.07 -9.39 -10.86
C PHE A 166 5.55 -7.96 -11.17
N ALA A 167 6.82 -7.67 -10.94
CA ALA A 167 7.41 -6.38 -11.25
C ALA A 167 8.90 -6.50 -11.60
N ALA A 168 9.40 -5.47 -12.26
CA ALA A 168 10.82 -5.20 -12.37
C ALA A 168 11.20 -4.18 -11.29
N ALA A 169 12.14 -4.52 -10.42
CA ALA A 169 12.67 -3.63 -9.39
C ALA A 169 14.18 -3.45 -9.59
N PRO A 170 14.69 -2.21 -9.53
CA PRO A 170 16.12 -2.00 -9.58
C PRO A 170 16.73 -2.54 -8.26
N CYS A 171 17.87 -3.21 -8.37
CA CYS A 171 18.58 -3.73 -7.21
C CYS A 171 19.24 -2.59 -6.45
N TYR A 172 19.46 -2.75 -5.13
CA TYR A 172 20.11 -1.73 -4.30
C TYR A 172 21.45 -1.21 -4.85
N CYS A 173 22.23 -2.04 -5.56
CA CYS A 173 23.49 -1.60 -6.20
C CYS A 173 23.27 -0.67 -7.42
N GLY A 174 22.02 -0.56 -7.93
CA GLY A 174 21.62 0.26 -9.08
C GLY A 174 22.09 -0.22 -10.44
N GLN A 175 22.93 -1.25 -10.47
CA GLN A 175 23.55 -1.79 -11.69
C GLN A 175 22.71 -2.86 -12.38
N ILE A 176 21.76 -3.48 -11.67
CA ILE A 176 20.95 -4.59 -12.19
C ILE A 176 19.47 -4.39 -11.86
N VAL A 177 18.60 -4.90 -12.74
CA VAL A 177 17.16 -4.97 -12.52
C VAL A 177 16.78 -6.41 -12.23
N LYS A 178 16.07 -6.63 -11.11
CA LYS A 178 15.54 -7.94 -10.73
C LYS A 178 14.06 -8.03 -11.12
N MET A 179 13.65 -9.19 -11.60
CA MET A 179 12.26 -9.51 -11.94
C MET A 179 11.73 -10.54 -10.94
N GLY A 180 10.52 -10.34 -10.45
CA GLY A 180 9.92 -11.23 -9.46
C GLY A 180 8.62 -10.69 -8.89
N ASN A 181 8.07 -11.38 -7.89
CA ASN A 181 6.91 -10.86 -7.17
C ASN A 181 7.31 -9.67 -6.30
N CYS A 182 6.44 -8.67 -6.22
CA CYS A 182 6.68 -7.47 -5.43
C CYS A 182 7.04 -7.76 -3.96
N SER A 183 6.48 -8.83 -3.37
CA SER A 183 6.78 -9.28 -2.01
C SER A 183 8.17 -9.88 -1.83
N GLU A 184 8.80 -10.35 -2.90
CA GLU A 184 10.13 -10.95 -2.92
C GLU A 184 11.21 -9.91 -3.25
N LEU A 185 10.88 -8.94 -4.10
CA LEU A 185 11.76 -7.84 -4.49
C LEU A 185 12.00 -6.81 -3.37
N ASP A 186 11.23 -6.91 -2.30
CA ASP A 186 11.24 -6.04 -1.14
C ASP A 186 12.56 -6.09 -0.34
N ASN A 187 13.14 -7.28 -0.14
CA ASN A 187 14.14 -7.50 0.92
C ASN A 187 15.53 -7.91 0.42
N ASP A 188 15.80 -7.75 -0.87
CA ASP A 188 16.96 -8.42 -1.47
C ASP A 188 18.26 -7.58 -1.39
N ARG A 189 18.71 -7.34 -0.15
CA ARG A 189 20.14 -7.06 0.16
C ARG A 189 21.04 -8.24 -0.19
N SER A 190 20.44 -9.42 -0.37
CA SER A 190 21.12 -10.62 -0.78
C SER A 190 21.52 -10.54 -2.26
N VAL A 191 22.83 -10.36 -2.41
CA VAL A 191 23.65 -10.82 -3.53
C VAL A 191 23.46 -10.10 -4.88
N CYS A 192 24.07 -8.92 -5.02
CA CYS A 192 24.76 -8.62 -6.30
C CYS A 192 25.95 -9.60 -6.36
N LYS A 193 25.80 -10.79 -6.98
CA LYS A 193 26.87 -11.82 -7.15
C LYS A 193 27.94 -11.45 -8.18
N TYR A 194 28.17 -10.16 -8.42
CA TYR A 194 29.16 -9.67 -9.37
C TYR A 194 30.11 -8.70 -8.68
N ILE A 195 30.89 -9.23 -7.73
CA ILE A 195 32.16 -8.66 -7.28
C ILE A 195 33.19 -9.77 -7.38
#